data_AF-A0A962KAK7-F1
#
_entry.id   AF-A0A962KAK7-F1
#
_cell.length_a   1.000
_cell.length_b   1.000
_cell.length_c   1.000
_cell.angle_alpha   90.00
_cell.angle_beta   90.00
_cell.angle_gamma   90.00
#
_symmetry.space_group_name_H-M   'P 1'
#
loop_
_entity.id
_entity.type
_entity.pdbx_description
1 polymer ?
#
loop_
_entity_poly.entity_id
_entity_poly.type
_entity_poly.pdbx_seq_one_letter_code
_entity_poly.pdbx_strand_id
1 'polypeptide(L)'
;MGQKIVVILLLIAGVAWMEQDWLKTQWQKYTSKINAPQNTQNNLYTWKDEDGTVHFSATPDNKNAKLTTVDTSKISRLEPLPEAQKQQEPKQDKLLLLQMREELEHNRNVMQAEKERRIMQH
;
A
#
# COMPACT_ATOMS: atom_id res chain seq x y z
N MET A 1 6.25 -6.29 -45.21
CA MET A 1 5.23 -6.21 -44.14
C MET A 1 5.76 -6.63 -42.76
N GLY A 2 6.67 -7.60 -42.64
CA GLY A 2 7.19 -8.07 -41.34
C GLY A 2 7.87 -6.99 -40.47
N GLN A 3 8.55 -6.01 -41.06
CA GLN A 3 9.22 -4.95 -40.32
C GLN A 3 8.25 -4.04 -39.53
N LYS A 4 7.03 -3.83 -40.04
CA LYS A 4 6.00 -3.04 -39.33
C LYS A 4 5.44 -3.79 -38.12
N ILE A 5 5.33 -5.12 -38.20
CA ILE A 5 4.82 -5.97 -37.11
C ILE A 5 5.83 -6.04 -35.95
N VAL A 6 7.12 -6.13 -36.25
CA VAL A 6 8.19 -6.14 -35.23
C VAL A 6 8.25 -4.82 -34.45
N VAL A 7 8.06 -3.69 -35.13
CA VAL A 7 8.04 -2.37 -34.48
C VAL A 7 6.82 -2.22 -33.55
N ILE A 8 5.65 -2.72 -33.96
CA ILE A 8 4.44 -2.69 -33.13
C ILE A 8 4.60 -3.58 -31.90
N LEU A 9 5.17 -4.78 -32.04
CA LEU A 9 5.45 -5.68 -30.91
C LEU A 9 6.45 -5.07 -29.92
N LEU A 10 7.51 -4.41 -30.41
CA LEU A 10 8.48 -3.71 -29.56
C LEU A 10 7.86 -2.53 -28.82
N LEU A 11 6.95 -1.79 -29.46
CA LEU A 11 6.22 -0.69 -28.82
C LEU A 11 5.32 -1.21 -27.70
N ILE A 12 4.56 -2.28 -27.93
CA ILE A 12 3.68 -2.88 -26.90
C ILE A 12 4.50 -3.43 -25.73
N ALA A 13 5.61 -4.12 -26.02
CA ALA A 13 6.53 -4.58 -24.99
C ALA A 13 7.09 -3.40 -24.18
N GLY A 14 7.57 -2.35 -24.84
CA GLY A 14 8.10 -1.16 -24.17
C GLY A 14 7.09 -0.48 -23.23
N VAL A 15 5.83 -0.36 -23.66
CA VAL A 15 4.76 0.18 -22.81
C VAL A 15 4.48 -0.72 -21.60
N ALA A 16 4.42 -2.04 -21.79
CA ALA A 16 4.22 -2.99 -20.70
C ALA A 16 5.36 -2.95 -19.65
N TRP A 17 6.61 -2.80 -20.09
CA TRP A 17 7.75 -2.63 -19.18
C TRP A 17 7.68 -1.32 -18.38
N MET A 18 7.24 -0.21 -19.00
CA MET A 18 7.05 1.06 -18.29
C MET A 18 5.91 1.00 -17.27
N GLU A 19 4.80 0.34 -17.60
CA GLU A 19 3.68 0.15 -16.67
C GLU A 19 4.11 -0.66 -15.45
N GLN A 20 4.89 -1.73 -15.64
CA GLN A 20 5.39 -2.55 -14.55
C GLN A 20 6.30 -1.76 -13.60
N ASP A 21 7.19 -0.92 -14.14
CA ASP A 21 8.11 -0.12 -13.33
C ASP A 21 7.38 1.01 -12.59
N TRP A 22 6.37 1.59 -13.23
CA TRP A 22 5.48 2.57 -12.60
C TRP A 22 4.68 1.95 -11.46
N LEU A 23 4.04 0.79 -11.67
CA LEU A 23 3.33 0.06 -10.62
C LEU A 23 4.24 -0.31 -9.45
N LYS A 24 5.46 -0.80 -9.73
CA LYS A 24 6.45 -1.13 -8.70
C LYS A 24 6.83 0.10 -7.88
N THR A 25 7.01 1.25 -8.54
CA THR A 25 7.31 2.53 -7.88
C THR A 25 6.14 3.00 -6.99
N GLN A 26 4.90 2.90 -7.47
CA GLN A 26 3.72 3.24 -6.66
C GLN A 26 3.58 2.30 -5.46
N TRP A 27 3.86 1.01 -5.65
CA TRP A 27 3.79 0.03 -4.58
C TRP A 27 4.86 0.23 -3.52
N GLN A 28 6.09 0.56 -3.92
CA GLN A 28 7.15 0.96 -2.99
C GLN A 28 6.77 2.22 -2.21
N LYS A 29 6.24 3.27 -2.87
CA LYS A 29 5.77 4.48 -2.18
C LYS A 29 4.67 4.20 -1.16
N TYR A 30 3.73 3.31 -1.49
CA TYR A 30 2.65 2.93 -0.59
C TYR A 30 3.16 2.14 0.62
N THR A 31 4.00 1.12 0.39
CA THR A 31 4.57 0.27 1.45
C THR A 31 5.56 1.03 2.34
N SER A 32 6.33 1.97 1.81
CA SER A 32 7.18 2.85 2.61
C SER A 32 6.39 3.76 3.54
N LYS A 33 5.15 4.14 3.19
CA LYS A 33 4.27 4.91 4.08
C LYS A 33 3.66 4.08 5.21
N ILE A 34 3.35 2.81 4.94
CA ILE A 34 2.81 1.89 5.96
C ILE A 34 3.89 1.49 6.97
N ASN A 35 5.12 1.27 6.50
CA ASN A 35 6.24 0.84 7.34
C ASN A 35 7.13 1.99 7.81
N ALA A 36 6.70 3.25 7.63
CA ALA A 36 7.44 4.38 8.16
C ALA A 36 7.48 4.25 9.69
N PRO A 37 8.67 4.33 10.33
CA PRO A 37 8.74 4.37 11.78
C PRO A 37 7.90 5.55 12.26
N GLN A 38 6.84 5.26 13.01
CA GLN A 38 6.03 6.28 13.67
C GLN A 38 6.99 7.14 14.48
N ASN A 39 6.98 8.45 14.26
CA ASN A 39 7.82 9.36 15.04
C ASN A 39 7.41 9.23 16.51
N THR A 40 8.26 8.59 17.32
CA THR A 40 7.98 8.32 18.74
C THR A 40 8.37 9.49 19.64
N GLN A 41 8.94 10.55 19.09
CA GLN A 41 9.31 11.74 19.85
C GLN A 41 8.26 12.83 19.65
N ASN A 42 7.55 13.15 20.72
CA ASN A 42 6.59 14.24 20.75
C ASN A 42 7.11 15.36 21.63
N ASN A 43 7.14 16.58 21.08
CA ASN A 43 7.45 17.78 21.85
C ASN A 43 6.14 18.32 22.44
N LEU A 44 6.04 18.30 23.77
CA LEU A 44 4.87 18.73 24.52
C LEU A 44 5.28 19.81 25.54
N TYR A 45 4.39 20.75 25.80
CA TYR A 45 4.57 21.73 26.86
C TYR A 45 3.98 21.17 28.15
N THR A 46 4.79 21.03 29.19
CA THR A 46 4.34 20.50 30.49
C THR A 46 4.50 21.52 31.61
N TRP A 47 3.58 21.53 32.56
CA TRP A 47 3.71 22.31 33.80
C TRP A 47 3.11 21.53 34.97
N LYS A 48 3.54 21.89 36.18
CA LYS A 48 3.06 21.31 37.42
C LYS A 48 2.21 22.36 38.14
N ASP A 49 1.04 21.97 38.62
CA ASP A 49 0.21 22.82 39.48
C ASP A 49 0.63 22.74 40.95
N GLU A 50 -0.04 23.51 41.81
CA GLU A 50 0.26 23.58 43.25
C GLU A 50 -0.03 22.26 43.97
N ASP A 51 -1.02 21.51 43.51
CA ASP A 51 -1.38 20.17 44.02
C ASP A 51 -0.41 19.08 43.55
N GLY A 52 0.46 19.43 42.60
CA GLY A 52 1.52 18.60 42.09
C GLY A 52 1.14 17.70 40.90
N THR A 53 -0.04 17.92 40.31
CA THR A 53 -0.48 17.31 39.07
C THR A 53 0.31 17.91 37.89
N VAL A 54 0.73 17.03 36.99
CA VAL A 54 1.44 17.43 35.76
C VAL A 54 0.43 17.51 34.62
N HIS A 55 0.31 18.70 34.04
CA HIS A 55 -0.52 18.97 32.88
C HIS A 55 0.35 19.03 31.62
N PHE A 56 -0.24 18.75 30.46
CA PHE A 56 0.44 18.86 29.17
C PHE A 56 -0.45 19.56 28.13
N SER A 57 0.18 20.30 27.22
CA SER A 57 -0.47 20.91 26.05
C SER A 57 0.44 20.79 24.81
N ALA A 58 -0.18 20.76 23.63
CA ALA A 58 0.52 20.87 22.36
C ALA A 58 1.00 22.31 22.08
N THR A 59 0.38 23.29 22.74
CA THR A 59 0.62 24.72 22.55
C THR A 59 1.12 25.37 23.84
N PRO A 60 1.92 26.45 23.75
CA PRO A 60 2.49 27.13 24.91
C PRO A 60 1.47 28.08 25.56
N ASP A 61 0.32 27.55 25.97
CA ASP A 61 -0.80 28.36 26.46
C ASP A 61 -0.60 28.79 27.92
N ASN A 62 0.23 28.07 28.66
CA ASN A 62 0.51 28.32 30.07
C ASN A 62 1.91 28.93 30.24
N LYS A 63 1.99 30.05 30.98
CA LYS A 63 3.23 30.80 31.25
C LYS A 63 4.30 29.97 31.96
N ASN A 64 3.87 28.97 32.73
CA ASN A 64 4.76 28.09 33.49
C ASN A 64 5.14 26.81 32.70
N ALA A 65 4.67 26.67 31.46
CA ALA A 65 4.91 25.49 30.67
C ALA A 65 6.33 25.46 30.09
N LYS A 66 6.95 24.29 30.18
CA LYS A 66 8.28 24.02 29.63
C LYS A 66 8.19 23.00 28.52
N LEU A 67 8.94 23.24 27.44
CA LEU A 67 9.05 22.29 26.35
C LEU A 67 9.75 21.02 26.84
N THR A 68 9.06 19.90 26.69
CA THR A 68 9.52 18.57 27.12
C THR A 68 9.38 17.62 25.95
N THR A 69 10.48 16.95 25.59
CA THR A 69 10.45 15.90 24.58
C THR A 69 10.10 14.57 25.24
N VAL A 70 8.95 14.01 24.87
CA VAL A 70 8.42 12.75 25.38
C VAL A 70 8.65 11.66 24.34
N ASP A 71 9.34 10.60 24.77
CA ASP A 71 9.54 9.40 23.96
C ASP A 71 8.40 8.40 24.21
N THR A 72 7.43 8.38 23.30
CA THR A 72 6.27 7.50 23.38
C THR A 72 6.61 6.04 23.11
N SER A 73 7.82 5.71 22.66
CA SER A 73 8.26 4.31 22.51
C SER A 73 8.42 3.59 23.85
N LYS A 74 8.68 4.37 24.91
CA LYS A 74 8.89 3.87 26.28
C LYS A 74 7.61 3.85 27.10
N ILE A 75 6.52 4.41 26.58
CA ILE A 75 5.23 4.44 27.25
C ILE A 75 4.51 3.14 26.93
N SER A 76 4.50 2.20 27.88
CA SER A 76 3.67 1.01 27.77
C SER A 76 2.20 1.43 27.76
N ARG A 77 1.45 0.99 26.74
CA ARG A 77 0.01 1.30 26.65
C ARG A 77 -0.75 0.55 27.74
N LEU A 78 -1.62 1.27 28.44
CA LEU A 78 -2.52 0.71 29.46
C LEU A 78 -3.67 -0.10 28.85
N GLU A 79 -4.02 0.13 27.58
CA GLU A 79 -5.05 -0.61 26.85
C GLU A 79 -4.61 -0.95 25.41
N PRO A 80 -4.98 -2.13 24.87
CA PRO A 80 -4.76 -2.43 23.46
C PRO A 80 -5.56 -1.44 22.60
N LEU A 81 -4.90 -0.88 21.59
CA LEU A 81 -5.53 0.02 20.63
C LEU A 81 -6.76 -0.70 20.02
N PRO A 82 -7.93 -0.03 19.88
CA PRO A 82 -9.01 -0.62 19.09
C PRO A 82 -8.42 -1.01 17.73
N GLU A 83 -8.64 -2.26 17.33
CA GLU A 83 -8.15 -2.76 16.05
C GLU A 83 -8.48 -1.71 14.98
N ALA A 84 -7.46 -1.24 14.27
CA ALA A 84 -7.66 -0.33 13.15
C ALA A 84 -8.79 -0.93 12.31
N GLN A 85 -9.87 -0.18 12.12
CA GLN A 85 -11.04 -0.63 11.36
C GLN A 85 -10.50 -1.30 10.11
N LYS A 86 -10.63 -2.63 10.02
CA LYS A 86 -10.19 -3.40 8.86
C LYS A 86 -10.81 -2.69 7.68
N GLN A 87 -9.98 -2.04 6.87
CA GLN A 87 -10.41 -1.47 5.60
C GLN A 87 -11.18 -2.59 4.92
N GLN A 88 -12.48 -2.42 4.76
CA GLN A 88 -13.28 -3.35 3.99
C GLN A 88 -12.60 -3.42 2.64
N GLU A 89 -11.98 -4.57 2.33
CA GLU A 89 -11.59 -4.88 0.96
C GLU A 89 -12.81 -4.57 0.08
N PRO A 90 -12.68 -3.71 -0.94
CA PRO A 90 -13.80 -3.44 -1.83
C PRO A 90 -14.17 -4.78 -2.48
N LYS A 91 -15.34 -5.31 -2.12
CA LYS A 91 -15.84 -6.62 -2.59
C LYS A 91 -15.84 -6.76 -4.12
N GLN A 92 -15.78 -5.65 -4.85
CA GLN A 92 -15.66 -5.59 -6.31
C GLN A 92 -14.34 -6.19 -6.83
N ASP A 93 -13.21 -5.98 -6.17
CA ASP A 93 -11.91 -6.45 -6.67
C ASP A 93 -11.85 -7.98 -6.72
N LYS A 94 -12.47 -8.64 -5.75
CA LYS A 94 -12.51 -10.10 -5.69
C LYS A 94 -13.35 -10.71 -6.82
N LEU A 95 -14.45 -10.05 -7.20
CA LEU A 95 -15.30 -10.50 -8.31
C LEU A 95 -14.56 -10.34 -9.65
N LEU A 96 -13.90 -9.19 -9.84
CA LEU A 96 -13.12 -8.91 -11.05
C LEU A 96 -11.95 -9.89 -11.22
N LEU A 97 -11.23 -10.21 -10.15
CA LEU A 97 -10.14 -11.18 -10.16
C LEU A 97 -10.62 -12.59 -10.52
N LEU A 98 -11.81 -12.99 -10.06
CA LEU A 98 -12.42 -14.28 -10.41
C LEU A 98 -12.81 -14.33 -11.89
N GLN A 99 -13.42 -13.26 -12.42
CA GLN A 99 -13.78 -13.17 -13.83
C GLN A 99 -12.56 -13.23 -14.75
N MET A 100 -11.50 -12.48 -14.43
CA MET A 100 -10.26 -12.53 -15.21
C MET A 100 -9.61 -13.93 -15.19
N ARG A 101 -9.72 -14.65 -14.07
CA ARG A 101 -9.21 -16.03 -13.99
C ARG A 101 -9.98 -16.96 -14.92
N GLU A 102 -11.30 -16.89 -14.92
CA GLU A 102 -12.14 -17.71 -15.80
C GLU A 102 -11.87 -17.44 -17.29
N GLU A 103 -11.71 -16.16 -17.66
CA GLU A 103 -11.38 -15.78 -19.03
C GLU A 103 -10.01 -16.32 -19.48
N LEU A 104 -9.00 -16.26 -18.61
CA LEU A 104 -7.67 -16.81 -18.91
C LEU A 104 -7.68 -18.33 -19.06
N GLU A 105 -8.43 -19.04 -18.21
CA GLU A 105 -8.58 -20.49 -18.28
C GLU A 105 -9.32 -20.89 -19.58
N HIS A 106 -10.37 -20.16 -19.95
CA HIS A 106 -11.09 -20.39 -21.19
C HIS A 106 -10.20 -20.17 -22.42
N ASN A 107 -9.47 -19.06 -22.47
CA ASN A 107 -8.59 -18.72 -23.59
C ASN A 107 -7.47 -19.76 -23.76
N ARG A 108 -6.89 -20.22 -22.65
CA ARG A 108 -5.90 -21.31 -22.66
C ARG A 108 -6.46 -22.60 -23.26
N ASN A 109 -7.68 -22.99 -22.90
CA ASN A 109 -8.31 -24.21 -23.40
C ASN A 109 -8.62 -24.11 -24.90
N VAL A 110 -9.12 -22.96 -25.37
CA VAL A 110 -9.36 -22.70 -26.80
C VAL A 110 -8.06 -22.79 -27.59
N MET A 111 -6.99 -22.17 -27.09
CA MET A 111 -5.68 -22.20 -27.74
C MET A 111 -5.11 -23.63 -27.80
N GLN A 112 -5.27 -24.42 -26.75
CA GLN A 112 -4.85 -25.82 -26.74
C GLN A 112 -5.65 -26.67 -27.72
N ALA A 113 -6.97 -26.50 -27.77
CA ALA A 113 -7.83 -27.21 -28.71
C ALA A 113 -7.52 -26.87 -30.18
N GLU A 114 -7.22 -25.60 -30.48
CA GLU A 114 -6.76 -25.20 -31.81
C GLU A 114 -5.39 -25.78 -32.15
N LYS A 115 -4.47 -25.81 -31.17
CA LYS A 115 -3.14 -26.41 -31.35
C LYS A 115 -3.26 -27.90 -31.67
N GLU A 116 -4.11 -28.63 -30.95
CA GLU A 116 -4.37 -30.06 -31.18
C GLU A 116 -5.05 -30.31 -32.53
N ARG A 117 -6.00 -29.47 -32.94
CA ARG A 117 -6.61 -29.54 -34.28
C ARG A 117 -5.60 -29.35 -35.39
N ARG A 118 -4.66 -28.40 -35.25
CA ARG A 118 -3.60 -28.19 -36.24
C ARG A 118 -2.61 -29.36 -36.29
N ILE A 119 -2.35 -30.02 -35.17
CA ILE A 119 -1.50 -31.22 -35.12
C ILE A 119 -2.19 -32.42 -35.79
N MET A 120 -3.52 -32.54 -35.69
CA MET A 120 -4.27 -33.62 -36.38
C MET A 120 -4.52 -33.36 -37.87
N GLN A 121 -4.34 -32.12 -38.34
CA GLN A 121 -4.49 -31.72 -39.75
C GLN A 121 -3.14 -31.70 -40.51
N HIS A 122 -2.06 -32.12 -39.87
CA HIS A 122 -0.74 -32.36 -40.46
C HIS A 122 -0.37 -33.83 -40.32
#